data_AF-A0A9D3PNL5-F1
#
_entry.id   AF-A0A9D3PNL5-F1
#
_cell.length_a   1.000
_cell.length_b   1.000
_cell.length_c   1.000
_cell.angle_alpha   90.00
_cell.angle_beta   90.00
_cell.angle_gamma   90.00
#
_symmetry.space_group_name_H-M   'P 1'
#
loop_
_entity.id
_entity.type
_entity.pdbx_description
1 polymer ?
#
loop_
_entity_poly.entity_id
_entity_poly.type
_entity_poly.pdbx_seq_one_letter_code
_entity_poly.pdbx_strand_id
1 'polypeptide(L)'
;MSCSAAAGLPNGLTGSSQHTAFQEKYVEEHYLGIGGFGSVCAGHRKEDLLPIAVKHIPLRKVTWTTESLNRKQQELPLEAVPNMAPEWFLANEVHAESSTVWQLGVIMHQVLCVHLPFCNPLDIMHKKLTVRRELSTECQDLLHCCLDEQPQARSTLEEMLQHSWLQQ
;
A
#
# COMPACT_ATOMS: atom_id res chain seq x y z
N MET A 1 30.28 19.98 24.10
CA MET A 1 28.92 19.62 24.53
C MET A 1 27.97 20.73 24.14
N SER A 2 26.77 20.36 23.69
CA SER A 2 25.72 21.20 23.11
C SER A 2 25.97 21.66 21.66
N CYS A 3 25.18 21.11 20.74
CA CYS A 3 24.67 21.85 19.61
C CYS A 3 23.22 21.42 19.40
N SER A 4 22.32 22.38 19.54
CA SER A 4 20.89 22.28 19.29
C SER A 4 20.65 22.19 17.78
N ALA A 5 19.75 21.31 17.35
CA ALA A 5 19.13 21.39 16.04
C ALA A 5 17.67 20.95 16.18
N ALA A 6 16.80 21.93 16.36
CA ALA A 6 15.38 21.78 16.10
C ALA A 6 15.21 21.51 14.59
N ALA A 7 14.93 20.26 14.23
CA ALA A 7 14.45 19.94 12.90
C ALA A 7 12.97 20.32 12.84
N GLY A 8 12.67 21.31 12.00
CA GLY A 8 11.33 21.85 11.82
C GLY A 8 10.33 20.79 11.41
N LEU A 9 9.23 20.73 12.14
CA LEU A 9 8.00 20.10 11.69
C LEU A 9 7.56 20.78 10.38
N PRO A 10 7.15 20.02 9.34
CA PRO A 10 6.63 20.62 8.12
C PRO A 10 5.38 21.45 8.42
N ASN A 11 5.49 22.75 8.14
CA ASN A 11 4.37 23.67 8.04
C ASN A 11 3.50 23.24 6.86
N GLY A 12 2.35 22.61 7.12
CA GLY A 12 1.43 22.25 6.03
C GLY A 12 0.13 21.55 6.40
N LEU A 13 -0.04 20.98 7.60
CA LEU A 13 -1.31 20.38 8.02
C LEU A 13 -1.65 20.83 9.44
N THR A 14 -2.32 21.98 9.56
CA THR A 14 -3.00 22.31 10.82
C THR A 14 -4.13 21.29 11.00
N GLY A 15 -3.98 20.39 11.98
CA GLY A 15 -4.99 19.37 12.31
C GLY A 15 -6.40 19.93 12.61
N SER A 16 -6.52 21.25 12.80
CA SER A 16 -7.80 21.94 12.99
C SER A 16 -8.67 21.96 11.73
N SER A 17 -8.11 22.18 10.54
CA SER A 17 -8.92 22.38 9.31
C SER A 17 -9.62 21.10 8.85
N GLN A 18 -8.90 19.96 8.88
CA GLN A 18 -9.48 18.67 8.51
C GLN A 18 -10.51 18.18 9.52
N HIS A 19 -10.29 18.46 10.81
CA HIS A 19 -11.24 18.11 11.86
C HIS A 19 -12.55 18.86 11.71
N THR A 20 -12.51 20.16 11.39
CA THR A 20 -13.72 20.97 11.14
C THR A 20 -14.48 20.45 9.92
N ALA A 21 -13.78 20.19 8.80
CA ALA A 21 -14.41 19.66 7.58
C ALA A 21 -15.05 18.26 7.78
N PHE A 22 -14.46 17.42 8.65
CA PHE A 22 -15.07 16.16 9.04
C PHE A 22 -16.35 16.37 9.85
N GLN A 23 -16.28 17.23 10.88
CA GLN A 23 -17.42 17.53 11.76
C GLN A 23 -18.59 18.20 11.03
N GLU A 24 -18.37 18.86 9.90
CA GLU A 24 -19.45 19.40 9.06
C GLU A 24 -20.33 18.31 8.45
N LYS A 25 -19.76 17.15 8.12
CA LYS A 25 -20.43 16.10 7.32
C LYS A 25 -20.80 14.86 8.12
N TYR A 26 -20.12 14.61 9.23
CA TYR A 26 -20.25 13.37 9.99
C TYR A 26 -20.44 13.65 11.48
N VAL A 27 -21.11 12.71 12.14
CA VAL A 27 -21.17 12.62 13.60
C VAL A 27 -20.45 11.35 13.99
N GLU A 28 -19.46 11.50 14.87
CA GLU A 28 -18.81 10.37 15.53
C GLU A 28 -19.58 10.02 16.81
N GLU A 29 -19.73 8.72 17.05
CA GLU A 29 -20.49 8.15 18.17
C GLU A 29 -19.58 7.34 19.09
N HIS A 30 -19.95 6.09 19.35
CA HIS A 30 -19.28 5.24 20.32
C HIS A 30 -18.11 4.49 19.69
N TYR A 31 -17.10 4.23 20.52
CA TYR A 31 -15.92 3.47 20.15
C TYR A 31 -16.28 2.03 19.77
N LEU A 32 -15.68 1.52 18.69
CA LEU A 32 -15.86 0.15 18.19
C LEU A 32 -14.66 -0.75 18.49
N GLY A 33 -13.42 -0.22 18.41
CA GLY A 33 -12.24 -1.06 18.60
C GLY A 33 -10.90 -0.37 18.35
N ILE A 34 -9.81 -1.07 18.66
CA ILE A 34 -8.43 -0.62 18.44
C ILE A 34 -7.67 -1.70 17.70
N GLY A 35 -6.86 -1.28 16.73
CA GLY A 35 -5.87 -2.11 16.04
C GLY A 35 -4.48 -1.50 16.10
N GLY A 36 -3.50 -2.15 15.46
CA GLY A 36 -2.11 -1.67 15.44
C GLY A 36 -1.99 -0.22 14.97
N PHE A 37 -2.83 0.19 14.02
CA PHE A 37 -2.79 1.50 13.37
C PHE A 37 -3.67 2.58 14.00
N GLY A 38 -4.33 2.30 15.13
CA GLY A 38 -5.18 3.28 15.80
C GLY A 38 -6.56 2.74 16.21
N SER A 39 -7.52 3.62 16.37
CA SER A 39 -8.87 3.30 16.88
C SER A 39 -9.94 3.48 15.81
N VAL A 40 -11.04 2.77 15.97
CA VAL A 40 -12.24 2.86 15.14
C VAL A 40 -13.41 3.23 16.04
N CYS A 41 -14.18 4.24 15.63
CA CYS A 41 -15.43 4.66 16.23
C CYS A 41 -16.57 4.47 15.24
N ALA A 42 -17.76 4.18 15.74
CA ALA A 42 -18.99 4.26 14.97
C ALA A 42 -19.32 5.72 14.69
N GLY A 43 -20.08 5.97 13.63
CA GLY A 43 -20.65 7.27 13.37
C GLY A 43 -21.75 7.17 12.34
N HIS A 44 -22.28 8.32 11.95
CA HIS A 44 -23.19 8.43 10.82
C HIS A 44 -22.91 9.67 10.00
N ARG A 45 -23.24 9.60 8.71
CA ARG A 45 -23.20 10.74 7.81
C ARG A 45 -24.43 11.61 8.05
N LYS A 46 -24.25 12.92 8.18
CA LYS A 46 -25.35 13.86 8.51
C LYS A 46 -26.39 13.99 7.39
N GLU A 47 -25.99 13.80 6.14
CA GLU A 47 -26.86 14.05 4.99
C GLU A 47 -27.98 13.02 4.83
N ASP A 48 -27.71 11.75 5.15
CA ASP A 48 -28.63 10.63 4.93
C ASP A 48 -28.67 9.63 6.09
N LEU A 49 -27.97 9.93 7.19
CA LEU A 49 -27.92 9.12 8.41
C LEU A 49 -27.36 7.71 8.22
N LEU A 50 -26.66 7.44 7.12
CA LEU A 50 -26.05 6.13 6.91
C LEU A 50 -24.91 5.89 7.91
N PRO A 51 -24.82 4.68 8.49
CA PRO A 51 -23.77 4.33 9.43
C PRO A 51 -22.40 4.29 8.74
N ILE A 52 -21.38 4.74 9.48
CA ILE A 52 -19.99 4.75 9.04
C ILE A 52 -19.06 4.22 10.13
N ALA A 53 -17.83 3.89 9.75
CA ALA A 53 -16.73 3.63 10.66
C ALA A 53 -15.66 4.73 10.49
N VAL A 54 -15.35 5.44 11.57
CA VAL A 54 -14.34 6.50 11.62
C VAL A 54 -13.05 5.90 12.16
N LYS A 55 -12.00 5.85 11.33
CA LYS A 55 -10.70 5.33 11.74
C LYS A 55 -9.75 6.48 12.09
N HIS A 56 -9.38 6.58 13.36
CA HIS A 56 -8.37 7.51 13.84
C HIS A 56 -6.99 6.89 13.75
N ILE A 57 -6.13 7.46 12.91
CA ILE A 57 -4.73 7.03 12.72
C ILE A 57 -3.81 8.09 13.33
N PRO A 58 -3.28 7.90 14.55
CA PRO A 58 -2.39 8.87 15.16
C PRO A 58 -1.11 9.03 14.33
N LEU A 59 -0.80 10.24 13.89
CA LEU A 59 0.39 10.50 13.04
C LEU A 59 1.70 10.02 13.68
N ARG A 60 1.80 10.07 15.02
CA ARG A 60 2.95 9.54 15.78
C ARG A 60 3.16 8.02 15.65
N LYS A 61 2.13 7.28 15.20
CA LYS A 61 2.19 5.83 14.95
C LYS A 61 2.47 5.50 13.49
N VAL A 62 2.53 6.50 12.60
CA VAL A 62 2.88 6.31 11.20
C VAL A 62 4.39 6.47 11.09
N THR A 63 5.07 5.39 10.69
CA THR A 63 6.50 5.45 10.37
C THR A 63 6.63 5.90 8.93
N TRP A 64 7.27 7.03 8.70
CA TRP A 64 7.52 7.58 7.37
C TRP A 64 8.92 7.19 6.89
N THR A 65 9.05 6.94 5.60
CA THR A 65 10.32 6.84 4.89
C THR A 65 10.37 7.89 3.79
N THR A 66 11.56 8.38 3.48
CA THR A 66 11.79 9.28 2.34
C THR A 66 12.39 8.45 1.23
N GLU A 67 11.61 8.19 0.19
CA GLU A 67 12.12 7.54 -1.01
C GLU A 67 12.54 8.63 -2.01
N SER A 68 13.80 8.55 -2.46
CA SER A 68 14.30 9.43 -3.52
C SER A 68 14.02 8.80 -4.87
N LEU A 69 13.02 9.32 -5.55
CA LEU A 69 12.49 8.73 -6.76
C LEU A 69 12.48 9.76 -7.87
N ASN A 70 13.15 9.47 -8.98
CA ASN A 70 13.26 10.40 -10.10
C ASN A 70 13.72 11.82 -9.69
N ARG A 71 14.65 11.91 -8.72
CA ARG A 71 15.17 13.15 -8.11
C ARG A 71 14.17 13.98 -7.30
N LYS A 72 12.97 13.46 -7.02
CA LYS A 72 12.03 14.01 -6.05
C LYS A 72 12.10 13.19 -4.76
N GLN A 73 12.12 13.88 -3.62
CA GLN A 73 11.95 13.25 -2.31
C GLN A 73 10.48 13.20 -1.99
N GLN A 74 9.95 12.00 -1.76
CA GLN A 74 8.56 11.81 -1.35
C GLN A 74 8.51 11.05 -0.03
N GLU A 75 7.71 11.55 0.91
CA GLU A 75 7.43 10.88 2.17
C GLU A 75 6.29 9.88 1.98
N LEU A 76 6.55 8.62 2.33
CA LEU A 76 5.60 7.53 2.23
C LEU A 76 5.57 6.76 3.56
N PRO A 77 4.42 6.21 3.97
CA PRO A 77 4.39 5.25 5.07
C PRO A 77 5.27 4.06 4.73
N LEU A 78 6.13 3.64 5.67
CA LEU A 78 7.09 2.56 5.49
C LEU A 78 6.41 1.25 5.02
N GLU A 79 5.22 0.98 5.55
CA GLU A 79 4.41 -0.19 5.21
C GLU A 79 3.83 -0.18 3.79
N ALA A 80 3.75 0.98 3.14
CA ALA A 80 3.18 1.11 1.80
C ALA A 80 4.19 0.74 0.72
N VAL A 81 5.47 1.05 0.95
CA VAL A 81 6.56 0.87 -0.03
C VAL A 81 6.68 -0.54 -0.61
N PRO A 82 6.71 -1.63 0.18
CA PRO A 82 6.83 -2.98 -0.38
C PRO A 82 5.61 -3.44 -1.20
N ASN A 83 4.47 -2.75 -1.09
CA ASN A 83 3.23 -3.07 -1.79
C ASN A 83 3.01 -2.19 -3.04
N MET A 84 3.94 -1.28 -3.34
CA MET A 84 3.87 -0.43 -4.52
C MET A 84 4.42 -1.17 -5.74
N ALA A 85 3.75 -0.97 -6.88
CA ALA A 85 4.17 -1.55 -8.15
C ALA A 85 5.28 -0.68 -8.82
N PRO A 86 6.11 -1.26 -9.71
CA PRO A 86 7.28 -0.59 -10.29
C PRO A 86 6.98 0.74 -11.01
N GLU A 87 5.83 0.86 -11.67
CA GLU A 87 5.39 2.06 -12.39
C GLU A 87 5.23 3.28 -11.49
N TRP A 88 4.90 3.06 -10.22
CA TRP A 88 4.88 4.13 -9.24
C TRP A 88 6.28 4.70 -9.06
N PHE A 89 7.28 3.82 -9.05
CA PHE A 89 8.67 4.18 -8.89
C PHE A 89 9.30 4.80 -10.15
N LEU A 90 8.92 4.28 -11.33
CA LEU A 90 9.55 4.65 -12.60
C LEU A 90 8.88 5.88 -13.25
N ALA A 91 7.55 5.99 -13.17
CA ALA A 91 6.77 6.96 -13.94
C ALA A 91 5.86 7.85 -13.08
N ASN A 92 5.74 7.60 -11.76
CA ASN A 92 4.74 8.25 -10.90
C ASN A 92 3.31 8.06 -11.47
N GLU A 93 3.07 6.92 -12.10
CA GLU A 93 1.78 6.51 -12.64
C GLU A 93 1.13 5.48 -11.71
N VAL A 94 -0.20 5.52 -11.62
CA VAL A 94 -0.98 4.58 -10.83
C VAL A 94 -2.04 3.95 -11.71
N HIS A 95 -1.88 2.65 -11.98
CA HIS A 95 -2.87 1.84 -12.67
C HIS A 95 -3.57 0.97 -11.63
N ALA A 96 -4.81 1.31 -11.27
CA ALA A 96 -5.49 0.67 -10.14
C ALA A 96 -5.55 -0.87 -10.29
N GLU A 97 -5.91 -1.37 -11.48
CA GLU A 97 -5.96 -2.80 -11.74
C GLU A 97 -4.57 -3.46 -11.75
N SER A 98 -3.63 -2.97 -12.57
CA SER A 98 -2.28 -3.55 -12.66
C SER A 98 -1.50 -3.47 -11.33
N SER A 99 -1.75 -2.45 -10.50
CA SER A 99 -1.21 -2.35 -9.14
C SER A 99 -1.87 -3.37 -8.19
N THR A 100 -3.17 -3.66 -8.36
CA THR A 100 -3.85 -4.70 -7.59
C THR A 100 -3.31 -6.08 -7.95
N VAL A 101 -3.12 -6.38 -9.24
CA VAL A 101 -2.51 -7.62 -9.72
C VAL A 101 -1.12 -7.81 -9.12
N TRP A 102 -0.29 -6.77 -9.14
CA TRP A 102 1.03 -6.78 -8.51
C TRP A 102 0.95 -7.13 -7.02
N GLN A 103 0.08 -6.45 -6.27
CA GLN A 103 -0.11 -6.68 -4.83
C GLN A 103 -0.55 -8.10 -4.52
N LEU A 104 -1.49 -8.65 -5.30
CA LEU A 104 -1.90 -10.04 -5.19
C LEU A 104 -0.73 -10.99 -5.46
N GLY A 105 0.10 -10.70 -6.47
CA GLY A 105 1.34 -11.43 -6.75
C GLY A 105 2.33 -11.44 -5.58
N VAL A 106 2.53 -10.28 -4.93
CA VAL A 106 3.41 -10.16 -3.75
C VAL A 106 2.89 -11.02 -2.59
N ILE A 107 1.58 -10.95 -2.31
CA ILE A 107 0.95 -11.75 -1.26
C ILE A 107 1.05 -13.24 -1.58
N MET A 108 0.73 -13.63 -2.81
CA MET A 108 0.80 -15.03 -3.25
C MET A 108 2.22 -15.57 -3.13
N HIS A 109 3.23 -14.83 -3.60
CA HIS A 109 4.63 -15.18 -3.41
C HIS A 109 4.98 -15.35 -1.94
N GLN A 110 4.57 -14.41 -1.09
CA GLN A 110 4.86 -14.45 0.34
C GLN A 110 4.26 -15.68 1.03
N VAL A 111 3.04 -16.07 0.65
CA VAL A 111 2.39 -17.29 1.16
C VAL A 111 3.13 -18.55 0.73
N LEU A 112 3.59 -18.61 -0.52
CA LEU A 112 4.23 -19.81 -1.09
C LEU A 112 5.71 -19.96 -0.70
N CYS A 113 6.43 -18.84 -0.61
CA CYS A 113 7.89 -18.83 -0.40
C CYS A 113 8.28 -18.43 1.02
N VAL A 114 7.36 -17.90 1.83
CA VAL A 114 7.59 -17.44 3.21
C VAL A 114 8.63 -16.31 3.30
N HIS A 115 8.80 -15.55 2.22
CA HIS A 115 9.60 -14.32 2.18
C HIS A 115 9.05 -13.36 1.11
N LEU A 116 9.42 -12.08 1.23
CA LEU A 116 9.07 -11.08 0.22
C LEU A 116 9.83 -11.37 -1.09
N PRO A 117 9.20 -11.14 -2.26
CA PRO A 117 9.90 -11.24 -3.54
C PRO A 117 10.99 -10.17 -3.71
N PHE A 118 10.77 -8.99 -3.13
CA PHE A 118 11.63 -7.80 -3.20
C PHE A 118 11.88 -7.23 -1.80
N CYS A 119 13.13 -6.86 -1.48
CA CYS A 119 13.51 -6.40 -0.13
C CYS A 119 13.58 -4.89 0.00
N ASN A 120 13.65 -4.17 -1.12
CA ASN A 120 13.81 -2.72 -1.17
C ASN A 120 13.26 -2.16 -2.51
N PRO A 121 13.09 -0.84 -2.65
CA PRO A 121 12.59 -0.24 -3.90
C PRO A 121 13.44 -0.50 -5.15
N LEU A 122 14.78 -0.61 -5.02
CA LEU A 122 15.64 -0.95 -6.17
C LEU A 122 15.37 -2.38 -6.66
N ASP A 123 15.09 -3.31 -5.74
CA ASP A 123 14.67 -4.66 -6.10
C ASP A 123 13.34 -4.61 -6.87
N ILE A 124 12.35 -3.85 -6.40
CA ILE A 124 11.04 -3.71 -7.07
C ILE A 124 11.21 -3.20 -8.51
N MET A 125 12.11 -2.23 -8.73
CA MET A 125 12.31 -1.62 -10.04
C MET A 125 13.15 -2.46 -11.02
N HIS A 126 14.08 -3.27 -10.54
CA HIS A 126 15.14 -3.82 -11.41
C HIS A 126 15.45 -5.30 -11.22
N LYS A 127 14.96 -5.92 -10.14
CA LYS A 127 15.27 -7.33 -9.86
C LYS A 127 14.32 -8.22 -10.66
N LYS A 128 14.91 -9.17 -11.40
CA LYS A 128 14.13 -10.27 -11.96
C LYS A 128 13.58 -11.15 -10.85
N LEU A 129 12.28 -11.46 -10.91
CA LEU A 129 11.64 -12.35 -9.96
C LEU A 129 12.34 -13.71 -9.92
N THR A 130 12.66 -14.18 -8.72
CA THR A 130 13.15 -15.54 -8.48
C THR A 130 12.10 -16.31 -7.70
N VAL A 131 11.58 -17.39 -8.29
CA VAL A 131 10.57 -18.25 -7.68
C VAL A 131 11.20 -19.59 -7.27
N ARG A 132 10.67 -20.21 -6.20
CA ARG A 132 11.10 -21.54 -5.74
C ARG A 132 10.87 -22.60 -6.82
N ARG A 133 11.91 -23.38 -7.12
CA ARG A 133 11.86 -24.44 -8.15
C ARG A 133 10.93 -25.60 -7.79
N GLU A 134 10.57 -25.74 -6.51
CA GLU A 134 9.66 -26.78 -6.04
C GLU A 134 8.19 -26.48 -6.35
N LEU A 135 7.86 -25.24 -6.72
CA LEU A 135 6.50 -24.87 -7.12
C LEU A 135 6.19 -25.43 -8.52
N SER A 136 4.91 -25.69 -8.81
CA SER A 136 4.51 -26.17 -10.14
C SER A 136 4.82 -25.13 -11.22
N THR A 137 4.96 -25.58 -12.47
CA THR A 137 5.22 -24.69 -13.61
C THR A 137 4.13 -23.64 -13.77
N GLU A 138 2.87 -24.02 -13.54
CA GLU A 138 1.71 -23.12 -13.63
C GLU A 138 1.73 -22.09 -12.49
N CYS A 139 2.18 -22.49 -11.30
CA CYS A 139 2.31 -21.57 -10.18
C CYS A 139 3.40 -20.52 -10.43
N GLN A 140 4.54 -20.96 -10.98
CA GLN A 140 5.65 -20.08 -11.33
C GLN A 140 5.24 -19.11 -12.43
N ASP A 141 4.53 -19.60 -13.45
CA ASP A 141 4.00 -18.79 -14.55
C ASP A 141 3.06 -17.69 -14.05
N LEU A 142 2.07 -18.05 -13.21
CA LEU A 142 1.16 -17.07 -12.62
C LEU A 142 1.91 -16.00 -11.82
N LEU A 143 2.92 -16.40 -11.03
CA LEU A 143 3.74 -15.46 -10.28
C LEU A 143 4.49 -14.49 -11.19
N HIS A 144 5.04 -14.97 -12.30
CA HIS A 144 5.71 -14.14 -13.29
C HIS A 144 4.74 -13.19 -13.99
N CYS A 145 3.55 -13.65 -14.36
CA CYS A 145 2.51 -12.81 -14.96
C CYS A 145 1.95 -11.75 -13.99
N CYS A 146 1.92 -12.01 -12.68
CA CYS A 146 1.49 -11.00 -11.71
C CYS A 146 2.57 -9.94 -11.42
N LEU A 147 3.84 -10.36 -11.38
CA LEU A 147 4.97 -9.56 -10.90
C LEU A 147 5.89 -9.11 -12.05
N ASP A 148 5.32 -8.84 -13.22
CA ASP A 148 6.05 -8.23 -14.33
C ASP A 148 6.30 -6.74 -14.06
N GLU A 149 7.49 -6.25 -14.42
CA GLU A 149 7.86 -4.85 -14.28
C GLU A 149 6.89 -3.94 -15.04
N GLN A 150 6.50 -4.36 -16.25
CA GLN A 150 5.68 -3.61 -17.17
C GLN A 150 4.19 -3.81 -16.88
N PRO A 151 3.42 -2.77 -16.50
CA PRO A 151 2.00 -2.89 -16.16
C PRO A 151 1.15 -3.57 -17.24
N GLN A 152 1.47 -3.32 -18.51
CA GLN A 152 0.79 -3.86 -19.69
C GLN A 152 1.14 -5.32 -20.00
N ALA A 153 2.23 -5.85 -19.44
CA ALA A 153 2.61 -7.26 -19.57
C ALA A 153 2.06 -8.10 -18.42
N ARG A 154 1.55 -7.46 -17.36
CA ARG A 154 0.88 -8.17 -16.26
C ARG A 154 -0.46 -8.71 -16.72
N SER A 155 -0.86 -9.85 -16.17
CA SER A 155 -2.22 -10.36 -16.34
C SER A 155 -3.24 -9.36 -15.82
N THR A 156 -4.41 -9.32 -16.44
CA THR A 156 -5.62 -8.71 -15.86
C THR A 156 -6.17 -9.55 -14.71
N LEU A 157 -7.05 -8.98 -13.89
CA LEU A 157 -7.71 -9.76 -12.83
C LEU A 157 -8.56 -10.90 -13.40
N GLU A 158 -9.17 -10.70 -14.57
CA GLU A 158 -9.96 -11.72 -15.26
C GLU A 158 -9.07 -12.88 -15.75
N GLU A 159 -7.94 -12.56 -16.40
CA GLU A 159 -6.98 -13.57 -16.86
C GLU A 159 -6.37 -14.35 -15.70
N MET A 160 -6.06 -13.67 -14.58
CA MET A 160 -5.61 -14.34 -13.35
C MET A 160 -6.61 -15.39 -12.90
N LEU A 161 -7.90 -15.04 -12.81
CA LEU A 161 -8.95 -15.97 -12.38
C LEU A 161 -9.09 -17.18 -13.31
N GLN A 162 -8.84 -17.00 -14.61
CA GLN A 162 -8.88 -18.07 -15.60
C GLN A 162 -7.57 -18.87 -15.69
N HIS A 163 -6.53 -18.51 -14.93
CA HIS A 163 -5.23 -19.15 -15.01
C HIS A 163 -5.30 -20.61 -14.56
N SER A 164 -4.61 -21.50 -15.30
CA SER A 164 -4.59 -22.95 -15.06
C SER A 164 -4.20 -23.35 -13.65
N TRP A 165 -3.46 -22.51 -12.92
CA TRP A 165 -3.11 -22.74 -11.52
C TRP A 165 -4.27 -22.52 -10.53
N LEU A 166 -5.16 -21.56 -10.81
CA LEU A 166 -6.35 -21.32 -9.98
C LEU A 166 -7.53 -22.22 -10.35
N GLN A 167 -7.51 -22.81 -11.55
CA GLN A 167 -8.55 -23.70 -12.06
C GLN A 167 -8.28 -25.19 -11.78
N GLN A 168 -7.37 -25.51 -10.85
CA GLN A 168 -6.99 -26.89 -10.49
C GLN A 168 -8.02 -27.57 -9.57
#